data_AF-A0ABD7ZHN4-F1
#
_entry.id   AF-A0ABD7ZHN4-F1
#
_cell.length_a   1.000
_cell.length_b   1.000
_cell.length_c   1.000
_cell.angle_alpha   90.00
_cell.angle_beta   90.00
_cell.angle_gamma   90.00
#
_symmetry.space_group_name_H-M   'P 1'
#
loop_
_entity.id
_entity.type
_entity.pdbx_description
1 polymer ?
#
loop_
_entity_poly.entity_id
_entity_poly.type
_entity_poly.pdbx_seq_one_letter_code
_entity_poly.pdbx_strand_id
1 'polypeptide(L)'
;MGIKNKPITRPCPQCGRNYQYRRARSCAVISDRKMIFLASNVGSENGTLTVFNGKDGLIVTRGCFVGTVDEFLSKSAEVHDDKTKNEYKLLIEVAKSRIQG
;
A
#
# COMPACT_ATOMS: atom_id res chain seq x y z
N MET A 1 -0.62 35.48 -24.92
CA MET A 1 -1.39 34.28 -24.53
C MET A 1 -0.40 33.21 -24.04
N GLY A 2 -0.10 33.17 -22.74
CA GLY A 2 0.90 32.25 -22.21
C GLY A 2 0.29 30.87 -21.99
N ILE A 3 0.73 29.87 -22.76
CA ILE A 3 0.39 28.47 -22.51
C ILE A 3 1.12 28.06 -21.23
N LYS A 4 0.41 28.06 -20.10
CA LYS A 4 0.94 27.50 -18.85
C LYS A 4 1.00 25.98 -19.02
N ASN A 5 2.17 25.44 -19.31
CA ASN A 5 2.44 24.01 -19.20
C ASN A 5 2.30 23.61 -17.73
N LYS A 6 1.08 23.27 -17.32
CA LYS A 6 0.80 22.68 -16.01
C LYS A 6 1.36 21.25 -16.05
N PRO A 7 2.29 20.87 -15.16
CA PRO A 7 2.78 19.50 -15.14
C PRO A 7 1.60 18.56 -14.90
N ILE A 8 1.42 17.60 -15.81
CA ILE A 8 0.43 16.52 -15.71
C ILE A 8 0.90 15.57 -14.61
N THR A 9 0.69 15.95 -13.36
CA THR A 9 0.89 15.03 -12.24
C THR A 9 -0.35 14.14 -12.18
N ARG A 10 -0.27 12.92 -12.69
CA ARG A 10 -1.31 11.93 -12.39
C ARG A 10 -1.17 11.58 -10.90
N PRO A 11 -2.24 11.67 -10.09
CA PRO A 11 -2.20 11.21 -8.71
C PRO A 11 -1.92 9.71 -8.72
N CYS A 12 -1.09 9.24 -7.78
CA CYS A 12 -0.84 7.82 -7.66
C CYS A 12 -2.19 7.12 -7.42
N PRO A 13 -2.53 6.08 -8.22
CA PRO A 13 -3.84 5.40 -8.17
C PRO A 13 -4.07 4.61 -6.87
N GLN A 14 -3.22 4.80 -5.88
CA GLN A 14 -3.10 3.94 -4.74
C GLN A 14 -2.99 4.69 -3.41
N CYS A 15 -2.38 5.89 -3.42
CA CYS A 15 -2.35 6.78 -2.27
C CYS A 15 -3.05 8.12 -2.53
N GLY A 16 -3.57 8.35 -3.75
CA GLY A 16 -4.25 9.57 -4.19
C GLY A 16 -3.36 10.81 -4.29
N ARG A 17 -2.09 10.72 -3.84
CA ARG A 17 -1.12 11.82 -3.82
C ARG A 17 -0.41 11.94 -5.16
N ASN A 18 -0.16 13.16 -5.62
CA ASN A 18 0.75 13.42 -6.74
C ASN A 18 2.14 12.89 -6.43
N TYR A 19 2.81 12.30 -7.43
CA TYR A 19 4.18 11.77 -7.30
C TYR A 19 5.16 12.89 -6.90
N GLN A 20 5.37 13.05 -5.60
CA GLN A 20 6.48 13.83 -5.05
C GLN A 20 7.57 12.80 -4.73
N TYR A 21 8.65 12.80 -5.50
CA TYR A 21 9.80 11.92 -5.27
C TYR A 21 10.42 12.23 -3.90
N ARG A 22 9.91 11.60 -2.84
CA ARG A 22 10.51 11.61 -1.51
C ARG A 22 10.98 10.19 -1.24
N ARG A 23 12.29 9.95 -1.35
CA ARG A 23 12.90 8.67 -0.93
C ARG A 23 12.71 8.53 0.58
N ALA A 24 11.65 7.85 0.99
CA ALA A 24 11.54 7.32 2.35
C ALA A 24 12.26 5.97 2.38
N ARG A 25 13.42 5.91 3.02
CA ARG A 25 14.01 4.64 3.44
C ARG A 25 13.39 4.30 4.79
N SER A 26 12.42 3.38 4.78
CA SER A 26 11.95 2.73 6.00
C SER A 26 12.87 1.54 6.26
N CYS A 27 13.64 1.59 7.34
CA CYS A 27 14.36 0.43 7.85
C CYS A 27 13.44 -0.27 8.85
N ALA A 28 12.71 -1.28 8.40
CA ALA A 28 12.04 -2.22 9.30
C ALA A 28 13.06 -3.29 9.71
N VAL A 29 13.32 -3.42 11.01
CA VAL A 29 14.11 -4.55 11.54
C VAL A 29 13.14 -5.72 11.75
N ILE A 30 13.26 -6.72 10.89
CA ILE A 30 12.45 -7.95 10.97
C ILE A 30 13.28 -8.97 11.74
N SER A 31 12.90 -9.25 12.99
CA SER A 31 13.61 -10.21 13.85
C SER A 31 13.19 -11.67 13.61
N ASP A 32 12.02 -11.91 13.02
CA ASP A 32 11.52 -13.24 12.65
C ASP A 32 10.77 -13.19 11.31
N ARG A 33 10.93 -14.23 10.47
CA ARG A 33 10.21 -14.35 9.19
C ARG A 33 8.69 -14.39 9.33
N LYS A 34 8.16 -14.74 10.50
CA LYS A 34 6.73 -14.68 10.81
C LYS A 34 6.19 -13.25 10.92
N MET A 35 7.05 -12.23 10.95
CA MET A 35 6.62 -10.83 11.13
C MET A 35 6.26 -10.11 9.83
N ILE A 36 6.33 -10.77 8.67
CA ILE A 36 6.11 -10.15 7.36
C ILE A 36 5.38 -11.07 6.38
N PHE A 37 4.48 -10.49 5.59
CA PHE A 37 3.75 -11.14 4.50
C PHE A 37 3.88 -10.31 3.21
N LEU A 38 4.20 -10.97 2.09
CA LEU A 38 4.30 -10.34 0.78
C LEU A 38 3.38 -11.06 -0.21
N ALA A 39 2.67 -10.27 -1.01
CA ALA A 39 1.94 -10.73 -2.18
C ALA A 39 2.31 -9.86 -3.38
N SER A 40 2.81 -10.48 -4.45
CA SER A 40 3.21 -9.80 -5.69
C SER A 40 2.19 -10.05 -6.80
N ASN A 41 2.23 -9.21 -7.84
CA ASN A 41 1.29 -9.24 -8.95
C ASN A 41 -0.17 -9.00 -8.51
N VAL A 42 -0.35 -8.01 -7.63
CA VAL A 42 -1.65 -7.68 -7.02
C VAL A 42 -2.11 -6.26 -7.34
N GLY A 43 -3.43 -6.08 -7.43
CA GLY A 43 -4.10 -4.85 -7.82
C GLY A 43 -3.82 -4.41 -9.26
N SER A 44 -4.36 -3.25 -9.64
CA SER A 44 -4.38 -2.78 -11.03
C SER A 44 -3.01 -2.52 -11.67
N GLU A 45 -1.97 -2.31 -10.87
CA GLU A 45 -0.59 -2.06 -11.36
C GLU A 45 0.33 -3.28 -11.18
N ASN A 46 -0.22 -4.47 -10.88
CA ASN A 46 0.55 -5.70 -10.66
C ASN A 46 1.70 -5.51 -9.64
N GLY A 47 1.44 -4.73 -8.60
CA GLY A 47 2.44 -4.34 -7.61
C GLY A 47 2.69 -5.42 -6.56
N THR A 48 3.48 -5.05 -5.55
CA THR A 48 3.67 -5.86 -4.34
C THR A 48 2.98 -5.20 -3.15
N LEU A 49 2.11 -5.95 -2.49
CA LEU A 49 1.57 -5.64 -1.17
C LEU A 49 2.49 -6.27 -0.12
N THR A 50 2.90 -5.49 0.85
CA THR A 50 3.71 -5.96 1.99
C THR A 50 3.01 -5.56 3.28
N VAL A 51 2.80 -6.54 4.15
CA VAL A 51 2.18 -6.36 5.47
C VAL A 51 3.16 -6.86 6.52
N PHE A 52 3.38 -6.10 7.59
CA PHE A 52 4.32 -6.48 8.66
C PHE A 52 3.92 -5.89 10.02
N ASN A 53 4.51 -6.40 11.10
CA ASN A 53 4.35 -5.84 12.44
C ASN A 53 5.08 -4.49 12.57
N GLY A 54 4.32 -3.42 12.78
CA GLY A 54 4.82 -2.16 13.30
C GLY A 54 4.75 -2.09 14.82
N LYS A 55 5.15 -0.95 15.37
CA LYS A 55 5.13 -0.70 16.82
C LYS A 55 3.73 -0.76 17.41
N ASP A 56 2.74 -0.25 16.69
CA ASP A 56 1.35 -0.06 17.16
C ASP A 56 0.34 -0.98 16.44
N GLY A 57 0.82 -2.02 15.75
CA GLY A 57 -0.02 -2.96 14.99
C GLY A 57 0.49 -3.21 13.58
N LEU A 58 -0.36 -3.80 12.73
CA LEU A 58 0.02 -4.14 11.36
C LEU A 58 0.14 -2.90 10.47
N ILE A 59 1.25 -2.83 9.75
CA ILE A 59 1.54 -1.81 8.75
C ILE A 59 1.44 -2.42 7.36
N VAL A 60 0.79 -1.71 6.46
CA VAL A 60 0.63 -2.07 5.05
C VAL A 60 1.43 -1.11 4.19
N THR A 61 2.16 -1.67 3.24
CA THR A 61 2.86 -0.90 2.21
C THR A 61 2.60 -1.48 0.83
N ARG A 62 2.42 -0.58 -0.14
CA ARG A 62 2.29 -0.89 -1.57
C ARG A 62 2.60 0.43 -2.27
N GLY A 63 3.53 0.44 -3.23
CA GLY A 63 3.94 1.67 -3.93
C GLY A 63 4.34 2.81 -2.98
N CYS A 64 3.72 3.99 -3.13
CA CYS A 64 3.92 5.16 -2.26
C CYS A 64 3.17 5.10 -0.93
N PHE A 65 2.31 4.11 -0.75
CA PHE A 65 1.48 3.98 0.44
C PHE A 65 2.27 3.30 1.55
N VAL A 66 2.21 3.90 2.74
CA VAL A 66 2.66 3.35 4.02
C VAL A 66 1.65 3.83 5.06
N GLY A 67 1.05 2.92 5.81
CA GLY A 67 0.02 3.24 6.80
C GLY A 67 -0.55 2.00 7.47
N THR A 68 -1.58 2.18 8.29
CA THR A 68 -2.28 1.07 8.94
C THR A 68 -3.16 0.30 7.94
N VAL A 69 -3.67 -0.86 8.36
CA VAL A 69 -4.64 -1.64 7.58
C VAL A 69 -5.88 -0.82 7.25
N ASP A 70 -6.45 -0.12 8.24
CA ASP A 70 -7.69 0.65 8.04
C ASP A 70 -7.48 1.83 7.09
N GLU A 71 -6.38 2.57 7.26
CA GLU A 71 -6.01 3.67 6.35
C GLU A 71 -5.83 3.18 4.91
N PHE A 72 -5.23 2.01 4.74
CA PHE A 72 -5.03 1.41 3.42
C PHE A 72 -6.36 1.03 2.78
N LEU A 73 -7.24 0.35 3.50
CA LEU A 73 -8.53 -0.10 3.00
C LEU A 73 -9.45 1.09 2.67
N SER A 74 -9.50 2.12 3.52
CA SER A 74 -10.25 3.34 3.24
C SER A 74 -9.77 4.03 1.97
N LYS A 75 -8.46 4.23 1.80
CA LYS A 75 -7.93 4.84 0.57
C LYS A 75 -8.10 3.96 -0.65
N SER A 76 -7.92 2.65 -0.51
CA SER A 76 -8.14 1.71 -1.60
C SER A 76 -9.59 1.75 -2.09
N ALA A 77 -10.55 1.98 -1.20
CA ALA A 77 -11.97 2.03 -1.56
C ALA A 77 -12.32 3.24 -2.45
N GLU A 78 -11.59 4.34 -2.32
CA GLU A 78 -11.81 5.57 -3.10
C GLU A 78 -11.31 5.47 -4.55
N VAL A 79 -10.26 4.67 -4.80
CA VAL A 79 -9.50 4.74 -6.06
C VAL A 79 -9.60 3.48 -6.91
N HIS A 80 -9.89 2.32 -6.31
CA HIS A 80 -9.92 1.04 -7.01
C HIS A 80 -11.34 0.56 -7.30
N ASP A 81 -11.46 -0.42 -8.19
CA ASP A 81 -12.69 -1.16 -8.47
C ASP A 81 -12.94 -2.26 -7.41
N ASP A 82 -14.15 -2.79 -7.35
CA ASP A 82 -14.55 -3.72 -6.28
C ASP A 82 -13.75 -5.03 -6.28
N LYS A 83 -13.29 -5.50 -7.45
CA LYS A 83 -12.41 -6.67 -7.55
C LYS A 83 -11.10 -6.44 -6.81
N THR A 84 -10.42 -5.32 -7.09
CA THR A 84 -9.14 -4.96 -6.45
C THR A 84 -9.31 -4.71 -4.95
N LYS A 85 -10.40 -4.07 -4.53
CA LYS A 85 -10.72 -3.89 -3.10
C LYS A 85 -10.86 -5.23 -2.38
N ASN A 86 -11.58 -6.18 -2.98
CA ASN A 86 -11.77 -7.50 -2.41
C ASN A 86 -10.47 -8.31 -2.36
N GLU A 87 -9.66 -8.24 -3.42
CA GLU A 87 -8.32 -8.86 -3.44
C GLU A 87 -7.47 -8.36 -2.27
N TYR A 88 -7.36 -7.05 -2.08
CA TYR A 88 -6.59 -6.47 -0.98
C TYR A 88 -7.11 -6.89 0.39
N LYS A 89 -8.44 -6.92 0.57
CA LYS A 89 -9.04 -7.39 1.82
C LYS A 89 -8.64 -8.83 2.13
N LEU A 90 -8.74 -9.75 1.16
CA LEU A 90 -8.39 -11.16 1.36
C LEU A 90 -6.90 -11.34 1.69
N LEU A 91 -6.01 -10.66 0.97
CA LEU A 91 -4.58 -10.73 1.22
C LEU A 91 -4.21 -10.23 2.63
N ILE A 92 -4.89 -9.18 3.10
CA ILE A 92 -4.69 -8.65 4.45
C ILE A 92 -5.18 -9.64 5.51
N GLU A 93 -6.31 -10.32 5.30
CA GLU A 93 -6.77 -11.36 6.22
C GLU A 93 -5.80 -12.55 6.30
N VAL A 94 -5.23 -12.97 5.17
CA VAL A 94 -4.15 -13.98 5.14
C VAL A 94 -2.92 -13.48 5.91
N ALA A 95 -2.54 -12.21 5.71
CA ALA A 95 -1.41 -11.61 6.42
C ALA A 95 -1.63 -11.58 7.94
N LYS A 96 -2.81 -11.16 8.39
CA LYS A 96 -3.21 -11.19 9.82
C LYS A 96 -3.06 -12.59 10.40
N SER A 97 -3.63 -13.60 9.73
CA SER A 97 -3.53 -14.99 10.18
C SER A 97 -2.09 -15.50 10.27
N ARG A 98 -1.22 -15.10 9.35
CA ARG A 98 0.21 -15.50 9.31
C ARG A 98 1.06 -14.84 10.38
N ILE A 99 0.78 -13.57 10.67
CA ILE A 99 1.62 -12.72 11.53
C ILE A 99 1.15 -12.78 12.99
N GLN A 100 -0.16 -12.91 13.21
CA GLN A 100 -0.78 -12.90 14.54
C GLN A 100 -1.28 -14.27 15.00
N GLY A 101 -1.31 -15.28 14.12
CA GLY A 101 -1.64 -16.68 14.45
C GLY A 101 -0.41 -17.50 14.77
#